data_AF-A0A0D2BM96-F1
#
_entry.id   AF-A0A0D2BM96-F1
#
_cell.length_a   1.000
_cell.length_b   1.000
_cell.length_c   1.000
_cell.angle_alpha   90.00
_cell.angle_beta   90.00
_cell.angle_gamma   90.00
#
_symmetry.space_group_name_H-M   'P 1'
#
loop_
_entity.id
_entity.type
_entity.pdbx_description
1 polymer ?
#
loop_
_entity_poly.entity_id
_entity_poly.type
_entity_poly.pdbx_seq_one_letter_code
_entity_poly.pdbx_strand_id
1 'polypeptide(L)'
;MDTNGAGEPAQATNPDPALLAMNANMPANASLEHLNGHAQMFDPSFSNIPLPDNGMQSGLFATLPQQSIPADEVALYDRQIRLWGMQVQEKLRQANVLLIGMKGLGAEIAKNLVLAGIGILTILDHEVVAEEDLGTQFFVDETQIGRNRAEAALPELQKLNPRVQLYIDPNPVVLKDPVYFQSFDIVIATDLMTDVITLVNMSCRQFNRKFYAAATHGMYGYIFADLGIHQFMVEKPQSNKRAKAGDMETSTRCVLSVDSETESDKVTDMITYRETYTLFQLANMSPLPSRDKSTRRKLTRISPLLSCMRALFDFQTQSEGRLPGPNRVDLELFTKLAKQKHIELELPEETLRAEFLRSFLQNLGSEISPVVAFLGGFLAQDVINVLGQKEPPLQNFLLFDGEDFAATQYSLHPHNDDAVSMMSTNGLPMMPGTMPAADPIPVA
;
A
#
# COMPACT_ATOMS: atom_id res chain seq x y z
N MET A 1 -9.09 -70.54 -10.79
CA MET A 1 -10.07 -70.20 -11.85
C MET A 1 -10.32 -68.71 -11.72
N ASP A 2 -9.41 -67.81 -12.15
CA ASP A 2 -8.77 -67.68 -13.48
C ASP A 2 -9.88 -67.60 -14.55
N THR A 3 -10.02 -66.61 -15.43
CA THR A 3 -9.10 -65.68 -16.10
C THR A 3 -9.88 -64.56 -16.85
N ASN A 4 -9.23 -63.40 -17.00
CA ASN A 4 -9.12 -62.46 -18.14
C ASN A 4 -9.98 -62.53 -19.43
N GLY A 5 -10.18 -61.34 -20.01
CA GLY A 5 -10.32 -61.04 -21.46
C GLY A 5 -11.27 -59.85 -21.70
N ALA A 6 -10.87 -58.56 -21.75
CA ALA A 6 -9.89 -57.86 -22.60
C ALA A 6 -10.20 -57.96 -24.12
N GLY A 7 -10.73 -56.87 -24.67
CA GLY A 7 -10.78 -56.56 -26.10
C GLY A 7 -10.08 -55.22 -26.35
N GLU A 8 -9.09 -55.24 -27.23
CA GLU A 8 -8.26 -54.15 -27.76
C GLU A 8 -8.24 -54.31 -29.30
N PRO A 9 -7.53 -53.52 -30.13
CA PRO A 9 -7.07 -52.12 -30.05
C PRO A 9 -7.23 -51.39 -31.42
N ALA A 10 -6.71 -50.15 -31.57
CA ALA A 10 -5.86 -49.78 -32.72
C ALA A 10 -5.26 -48.35 -32.56
N GLN A 11 -3.93 -48.31 -32.43
CA GLN A 11 -3.07 -47.13 -32.51
C GLN A 11 -2.68 -46.82 -33.96
N ALA A 12 -2.45 -45.54 -34.25
CA ALA A 12 -1.93 -45.01 -35.50
C ALA A 12 -0.39 -44.98 -35.49
N THR A 13 0.23 -45.30 -36.63
CA THR A 13 1.68 -45.28 -36.88
C THR A 13 2.03 -44.29 -38.01
N ASN A 14 3.13 -43.55 -37.80
CA ASN A 14 3.90 -42.83 -38.84
C ASN A 14 4.82 -43.80 -39.61
N PRO A 15 5.24 -43.43 -40.84
CA PRO A 15 6.69 -43.22 -41.11
C PRO A 15 6.94 -42.01 -42.06
N ASP A 16 7.96 -41.14 -41.87
CA ASP A 16 9.45 -41.23 -42.05
C ASP A 16 9.93 -40.77 -43.47
N PRO A 17 11.17 -40.28 -43.68
CA PRO A 17 11.45 -38.97 -44.30
C PRO A 17 12.40 -39.05 -45.52
N ALA A 18 12.74 -37.87 -46.07
CA ALA A 18 13.90 -37.61 -46.93
C ALA A 18 13.89 -38.16 -48.37
N LEU A 19 13.60 -37.28 -49.32
CA LEU A 19 14.19 -37.30 -50.66
C LEU A 19 14.91 -35.98 -50.92
N LEU A 20 16.20 -36.11 -51.21
CA LEU A 20 17.20 -35.08 -51.39
C LEU A 20 16.99 -34.18 -52.63
N ALA A 21 17.27 -32.90 -52.41
CA ALA A 21 18.11 -31.99 -53.21
C ALA A 21 17.82 -31.83 -54.73
N MET A 22 17.35 -30.64 -55.09
CA MET A 22 17.96 -29.83 -56.16
C MET A 22 18.00 -28.36 -55.73
N ASN A 23 19.17 -27.75 -55.88
CA ASN A 23 19.56 -26.42 -55.42
C ASN A 23 19.95 -25.59 -56.65
N ALA A 24 19.54 -24.31 -56.74
CA ALA A 24 20.39 -23.17 -57.15
C ALA A 24 19.60 -21.86 -57.42
N ASN A 25 20.26 -20.75 -57.04
CA ASN A 25 20.10 -19.32 -57.40
C ASN A 25 19.19 -18.37 -56.57
N MET A 26 19.80 -17.73 -55.54
CA MET A 26 20.06 -16.27 -55.28
C MET A 26 18.97 -15.19 -55.61
N PRO A 27 18.99 -13.95 -55.03
CA PRO A 27 19.88 -13.31 -54.04
C PRO A 27 19.17 -12.49 -52.90
N ALA A 28 19.97 -11.71 -52.17
CA ALA A 28 19.73 -10.97 -50.91
C ALA A 28 19.03 -9.58 -51.00
N ASN A 29 18.58 -9.11 -49.82
CA ASN A 29 18.36 -7.72 -49.34
C ASN A 29 17.45 -6.74 -50.12
N ALA A 30 16.34 -6.34 -49.50
CA ALA A 30 15.73 -4.98 -49.46
C ALA A 30 14.32 -5.10 -48.79
N SER A 31 14.06 -4.51 -47.62
CA SER A 31 13.57 -3.13 -47.39
C SER A 31 12.15 -2.83 -47.89
N LEU A 32 11.27 -2.60 -46.91
CA LEU A 32 10.16 -1.62 -46.82
C LEU A 32 9.00 -1.59 -47.86
N GLU A 33 7.81 -1.68 -47.27
CA GLU A 33 6.61 -0.83 -47.47
C GLU A 33 5.59 -1.11 -48.60
N HIS A 34 4.33 -1.00 -48.13
CA HIS A 34 3.05 -0.70 -48.79
C HIS A 34 2.10 -1.80 -49.29
N LEU A 35 0.80 -1.51 -49.03
CA LEU A 35 -0.48 -2.08 -49.51
C LEU A 35 -1.10 -3.10 -48.53
N ASN A 36 -2.28 -2.95 -47.92
CA ASN A 36 -3.52 -2.18 -48.14
C ASN A 36 -4.24 -2.06 -46.76
N GLY A 37 -5.01 -1.05 -46.39
CA GLY A 37 -5.92 -0.22 -47.18
C GLY A 37 -7.39 -0.65 -46.98
N HIS A 38 -7.96 -0.44 -45.77
CA HIS A 38 -9.41 -0.30 -45.59
C HIS A 38 -9.73 0.77 -44.53
N ALA A 39 -10.75 1.57 -44.85
CA ALA A 39 -11.00 2.91 -44.35
C ALA A 39 -11.54 3.00 -42.91
N GLN A 40 -11.17 4.11 -42.27
CA GLN A 40 -11.54 4.59 -40.94
C GLN A 40 -13.04 4.93 -40.85
N MET A 41 -13.70 4.52 -39.76
CA MET A 41 -14.74 5.34 -39.13
C MET A 41 -14.13 5.94 -37.86
N PHE A 42 -14.12 7.27 -37.79
CA PHE A 42 -13.62 8.04 -36.66
C PHE A 42 -14.65 8.06 -35.51
N ASP A 43 -14.21 7.67 -34.32
CA ASP A 43 -14.86 7.98 -33.04
C ASP A 43 -14.21 9.25 -32.46
N PRO A 44 -14.97 10.34 -32.17
CA PRO A 44 -14.40 11.58 -31.68
C PRO A 44 -14.43 11.64 -30.14
N SER A 45 -13.55 10.90 -29.48
CA SER A 45 -13.08 11.24 -28.13
C SER A 45 -11.77 10.51 -27.84
N PHE A 46 -10.79 11.20 -27.22
CA PHE A 46 -9.43 10.70 -26.90
C PHE A 46 -8.35 10.70 -28.01
N SER A 47 -8.25 11.73 -28.84
CA SER A 47 -7.02 11.95 -29.62
C SER A 47 -6.60 13.42 -29.61
N ASN A 48 -5.95 13.84 -28.51
CA ASN A 48 -4.96 14.93 -28.54
C ASN A 48 -4.16 15.08 -27.24
N ILE A 49 -3.61 13.97 -26.71
CA ILE A 49 -2.46 14.06 -25.78
C ILE A 49 -1.37 13.17 -26.35
N PRO A 50 -0.25 13.73 -26.85
CA PRO A 50 0.86 12.92 -27.31
C PRO A 50 1.57 12.30 -26.09
N LEU A 51 1.54 10.98 -25.98
CA LEU A 51 2.44 10.24 -25.11
C LEU A 51 3.83 10.20 -25.80
N PRO A 52 4.92 10.49 -25.09
CA PRO A 52 6.26 10.41 -25.68
C PRO A 52 6.68 8.94 -25.86
N ASP A 53 6.82 8.54 -27.13
CA ASP A 53 7.46 7.29 -27.54
C ASP A 53 8.94 7.30 -27.16
N ASN A 54 9.37 6.20 -26.53
CA ASN A 54 10.73 5.66 -26.43
C ASN A 54 11.92 6.60 -26.70
N GLY A 55 12.65 6.95 -25.63
CA GLY A 55 14.08 7.25 -25.71
C GLY A 55 14.52 8.48 -24.92
N MET A 56 15.02 8.24 -23.70
CA MET A 56 16.04 9.02 -22.99
C MET A 56 16.32 10.46 -23.46
N GLN A 57 15.76 11.44 -22.73
CA GLN A 57 16.50 12.62 -22.29
C GLN A 57 16.08 12.98 -20.86
N SER A 58 16.89 12.53 -19.90
CA SER A 58 16.94 13.07 -18.55
C SER A 58 17.59 14.45 -18.61
N GLY A 59 16.79 15.48 -18.84
CA GLY A 59 17.23 16.87 -18.83
C GLY A 59 16.08 17.81 -19.17
N LEU A 60 15.81 18.75 -18.26
CA LEU A 60 14.82 19.84 -18.36
C LEU A 60 13.37 19.47 -18.00
N PHE A 61 13.14 19.04 -16.76
CA PHE A 61 12.03 19.65 -16.03
C PHE A 61 12.43 21.11 -15.80
N ALA A 62 11.99 22.00 -16.69
CA ALA A 62 11.98 23.43 -16.37
C ALA A 62 11.21 23.57 -15.06
N THR A 63 11.86 24.11 -14.03
CA THR A 63 11.22 24.54 -12.80
C THR A 63 10.14 25.54 -13.19
N LEU A 64 8.90 25.08 -13.29
CA LEU A 64 7.76 25.97 -13.37
C LEU A 64 7.87 26.92 -12.18
N PRO A 65 7.70 28.24 -12.38
CA PRO A 65 7.78 29.18 -11.28
C PRO A 65 6.78 28.76 -10.22
N GLN A 66 7.27 28.61 -8.98
CA GLN A 66 6.49 28.23 -7.81
C GLN A 66 5.38 29.29 -7.65
N GLN A 67 4.19 29.00 -8.18
CA GLN A 67 3.07 29.92 -8.08
C GLN A 67 2.67 29.97 -6.61
N SER A 68 2.90 31.13 -6.00
CA SER A 68 2.44 31.43 -4.64
C SER A 68 0.98 31.04 -4.49
N ILE A 69 0.64 30.38 -3.39
CA ILE A 69 -0.74 29.96 -3.12
C ILE A 69 -1.66 31.20 -3.19
N PRO A 70 -2.72 31.17 -4.01
CA PRO A 70 -3.69 32.26 -4.11
C PRO A 70 -4.21 32.69 -2.73
N ALA A 71 -4.44 33.99 -2.52
CA ALA A 71 -4.80 34.51 -1.19
C ALA A 71 -6.12 33.94 -0.64
N ASP A 72 -7.06 33.63 -1.53
CA ASP A 72 -8.32 32.94 -1.20
C ASP A 72 -8.10 31.49 -0.76
N GLU A 73 -7.11 30.81 -1.34
CA GLU A 73 -6.71 29.46 -0.95
C GLU A 73 -5.97 29.45 0.39
N VAL A 74 -5.10 30.44 0.63
CA VAL A 74 -4.49 30.66 1.95
C VAL A 74 -5.56 30.90 3.03
N ALA A 75 -6.60 31.67 2.71
CA ALA A 75 -7.70 31.91 3.64
C ALA A 75 -8.53 30.65 3.91
N LEU A 76 -8.77 29.81 2.89
CA LEU A 76 -9.47 28.54 3.02
C LEU A 76 -8.72 27.56 3.94
N TYR A 77 -7.41 27.44 3.75
CA TYR A 77 -6.55 26.53 4.51
C TYR A 77 -5.90 27.19 5.74
N ASP A 78 -6.28 28.40 6.13
CA ASP A 78 -5.61 29.17 7.20
C ASP A 78 -5.44 28.35 8.49
N ARG A 79 -6.49 27.64 8.91
CA ARG A 79 -6.44 26.78 10.11
C ARG A 79 -5.47 25.59 9.96
N GLN A 80 -5.41 25.01 8.77
CA GLN A 80 -4.54 23.86 8.46
C GLN A 80 -3.08 24.32 8.33
N ILE A 81 -2.85 25.45 7.66
CA ILE A 81 -1.54 26.09 7.51
C ILE A 81 -0.98 26.49 8.88
N ARG A 82 -1.80 26.95 9.83
CA ARG A 82 -1.36 27.22 11.20
C ARG A 82 -0.89 25.98 11.94
N LEU A 83 -1.39 24.80 11.57
CA LEU A 83 -1.02 23.54 12.20
C LEU A 83 0.30 23.01 11.64
N TRP A 84 0.40 22.83 10.32
CA TRP A 84 1.56 22.16 9.69
C TRP A 84 2.51 23.09 8.92
N GLY A 85 2.12 24.35 8.71
CA GLY A 85 2.91 25.36 8.01
C GLY A 85 2.70 25.37 6.50
N MET A 86 3.04 26.51 5.87
CA MET A 86 2.81 26.75 4.45
C MET A 86 3.51 25.74 3.53
N GLN A 87 4.74 25.35 3.89
CA GLN A 87 5.54 24.39 3.09
C GLN A 87 4.86 23.02 2.97
N VAL A 88 4.17 22.56 4.03
CA VAL A 88 3.43 21.29 3.98
C VAL A 88 2.25 21.43 3.03
N GLN A 89 1.51 22.55 3.09
CA GLN A 89 0.40 22.79 2.17
C GLN A 89 0.84 22.81 0.70
N GLU A 90 1.99 23.40 0.40
CA GLU A 90 2.54 23.38 -0.97
C GLU A 90 2.86 21.96 -1.45
N LYS A 91 3.43 21.11 -0.59
CA LYS A 91 3.68 19.70 -0.89
C LYS A 91 2.37 18.94 -1.13
N LEU A 92 1.36 19.15 -0.30
CA LEU A 92 0.03 18.54 -0.48
C LEU A 92 -0.56 18.91 -1.85
N ARG A 93 -0.52 20.19 -2.23
CA ARG A 93 -1.03 20.67 -3.52
C ARG A 93 -0.34 20.07 -4.74
N GLN A 94 0.87 19.54 -4.59
CA GLN A 94 1.63 18.88 -5.65
C GLN A 94 1.47 17.36 -5.64
N ALA A 95 0.89 16.79 -4.57
CA ALA A 95 0.80 15.35 -4.41
C ALA A 95 -0.20 14.72 -5.38
N ASN A 96 0.21 13.61 -5.99
CA ASN A 96 -0.65 12.74 -6.78
C ASN A 96 -0.91 11.42 -6.05
N VAL A 97 -2.16 11.20 -5.64
CA VAL A 97 -2.57 10.03 -4.83
C VAL A 97 -3.49 9.13 -5.63
N LEU A 98 -3.21 7.82 -5.62
CA LEU A 98 -4.12 6.78 -6.10
C LEU A 98 -4.85 6.16 -4.90
N LEU A 99 -6.17 6.13 -4.95
CA LEU A 99 -7.03 5.40 -4.02
C LEU A 99 -7.71 4.25 -4.78
N ILE A 100 -7.50 3.02 -4.33
CA ILE A 100 -8.10 1.81 -4.88
C ILE A 100 -9.23 1.38 -3.95
N GLY A 101 -10.46 1.33 -4.49
CA GLY A 101 -11.68 1.04 -3.77
C GLY A 101 -12.39 2.29 -3.24
N MET A 102 -13.70 2.39 -3.49
CA MET A 102 -14.55 3.53 -3.14
C MET A 102 -15.79 3.10 -2.32
N LYS A 103 -15.61 2.13 -1.43
CA LYS A 103 -16.57 1.79 -0.37
C LYS A 103 -16.52 2.79 0.79
N GLY A 104 -17.09 2.49 1.96
CA GLY A 104 -17.14 3.42 3.09
C GLY A 104 -15.76 3.88 3.59
N LEU A 105 -14.80 2.95 3.71
CA LEU A 105 -13.43 3.30 4.10
C LEU A 105 -12.75 4.21 3.05
N GLY A 106 -12.86 3.86 1.77
CA GLY A 106 -12.35 4.69 0.67
C GLY A 106 -12.97 6.08 0.65
N ALA A 107 -14.29 6.18 0.87
CA ALA A 107 -15.01 7.45 0.95
C ALA A 107 -14.49 8.36 2.07
N GLU A 108 -14.25 7.82 3.26
CA GLU A 108 -13.68 8.55 4.38
C GLU A 108 -12.25 9.05 4.09
N ILE A 109 -11.40 8.20 3.51
CA ILE A 109 -10.04 8.57 3.10
C ILE A 109 -10.10 9.69 2.05
N ALA A 110 -10.89 9.51 0.99
CA ALA A 110 -11.06 10.48 -0.09
C ALA A 110 -11.55 11.83 0.44
N LYS A 111 -12.60 11.83 1.28
CA LYS A 111 -13.13 13.05 1.92
C LYS A 111 -12.03 13.81 2.65
N ASN A 112 -11.26 13.13 3.49
CA ASN A 112 -10.23 13.78 4.31
C ASN A 112 -9.06 14.32 3.44
N LEU A 113 -8.63 13.57 2.43
CA LEU A 113 -7.56 14.02 1.53
C LEU A 113 -8.00 15.21 0.65
N VAL A 114 -9.23 15.17 0.13
CA VAL A 114 -9.78 16.26 -0.70
C VAL A 114 -9.97 17.54 0.13
N LEU A 115 -10.45 17.43 1.37
CA LEU A 115 -10.56 18.56 2.29
C LEU A 115 -9.20 19.12 2.75
N ALA A 116 -8.17 18.27 2.82
CA ALA A 116 -6.80 18.69 3.09
C ALA A 116 -6.16 19.44 1.90
N GLY A 117 -6.75 19.34 0.70
CA GLY A 117 -6.29 20.05 -0.48
C GLY A 117 -5.09 19.39 -1.16
N ILE A 118 -5.10 18.05 -1.30
CA ILE A 118 -4.12 17.37 -2.16
C ILE A 118 -4.24 17.83 -3.62
N GLY A 119 -3.18 17.69 -4.42
CA GLY A 119 -3.19 18.12 -5.82
C GLY A 119 -4.14 17.30 -6.70
N ILE A 120 -3.90 15.99 -6.75
CA ILE A 120 -4.62 15.06 -7.61
C ILE A 120 -5.01 13.83 -6.80
N LEU A 121 -6.28 13.42 -6.92
CA LEU A 121 -6.77 12.13 -6.44
C LEU A 121 -7.36 11.33 -7.61
N THR A 122 -6.73 10.21 -7.92
CA THR A 122 -7.29 9.22 -8.85
C THR A 122 -7.96 8.11 -8.06
N ILE A 123 -9.23 7.82 -8.35
CA ILE A 123 -10.01 6.76 -7.71
C ILE A 123 -10.14 5.60 -8.70
N LEU A 124 -9.57 4.45 -8.33
CA LEU A 124 -9.68 3.21 -9.09
C LEU A 124 -10.68 2.30 -8.40
N ASP A 125 -11.85 2.13 -9.00
CA ASP A 125 -12.87 1.18 -8.53
C ASP A 125 -13.63 0.62 -9.73
N HIS A 126 -13.70 -0.69 -9.82
CA HIS A 126 -14.38 -1.40 -10.91
C HIS A 126 -15.75 -1.93 -10.49
N GLU A 127 -16.07 -1.88 -9.20
CA GLU A 127 -17.34 -2.37 -8.67
C GLU A 127 -18.45 -1.33 -8.83
N VAL A 128 -19.68 -1.82 -8.72
CA VAL A 128 -20.89 -1.02 -8.80
C VAL A 128 -21.45 -0.77 -7.41
N VAL A 129 -22.21 0.32 -7.26
CA VAL A 129 -22.94 0.62 -6.04
C VAL A 129 -23.94 -0.51 -5.76
N ALA A 130 -23.75 -1.17 -4.62
CA ALA A 130 -24.65 -2.16 -4.05
C ALA A 130 -25.44 -1.54 -2.90
N GLU A 131 -26.53 -2.21 -2.50
CA GLU A 131 -27.37 -1.75 -1.38
C GLU A 131 -26.58 -1.64 -0.06
N GLU A 132 -25.62 -2.55 0.15
CA GLU A 132 -24.74 -2.57 1.32
C GLU A 132 -23.87 -1.31 1.42
N ASP A 133 -23.51 -0.69 0.29
CA ASP A 133 -22.65 0.49 0.27
C ASP A 133 -23.35 1.72 0.86
N LEU A 134 -24.69 1.79 0.78
CA LEU A 134 -25.48 2.92 1.29
C LEU A 134 -25.36 3.11 2.81
N GLY A 135 -24.92 2.08 3.53
CA GLY A 135 -24.76 2.13 4.99
C GLY A 135 -23.53 2.91 5.46
N THR A 136 -22.48 2.98 4.65
CA THR A 136 -21.18 3.57 5.03
C THR A 136 -20.63 4.55 3.99
N GLN A 137 -21.04 4.45 2.74
CA GLN A 137 -20.63 5.30 1.64
C GLN A 137 -21.62 6.48 1.52
N PHE A 138 -21.25 7.63 2.07
CA PHE A 138 -22.12 8.82 2.17
C PHE A 138 -22.12 9.76 0.96
N PHE A 139 -21.41 9.42 -0.12
CA PHE A 139 -21.42 10.14 -1.41
C PHE A 139 -22.40 9.55 -2.42
N VAL A 140 -23.00 8.40 -2.13
CA VAL A 140 -23.94 7.73 -3.04
C VAL A 140 -25.31 7.56 -2.39
N ASP A 141 -26.34 7.45 -3.23
CA ASP A 141 -27.73 7.22 -2.81
C ASP A 141 -28.38 6.02 -3.53
N GLU A 142 -29.58 5.64 -3.08
CA GLU A 142 -30.35 4.51 -3.64
C GLU A 142 -30.58 4.61 -5.16
N THR A 143 -30.62 5.82 -5.72
CA THR A 143 -30.87 6.03 -7.16
C THR A 143 -29.66 5.68 -8.03
N GLN A 144 -28.49 5.51 -7.41
CA GLN A 144 -27.23 5.21 -8.08
C GLN A 144 -26.84 3.74 -8.01
N ILE A 145 -27.66 2.88 -7.37
CA ILE A 145 -27.43 1.43 -7.35
C ILE A 145 -27.23 0.89 -8.79
N GLY A 146 -26.20 0.09 -8.97
CA GLY A 146 -25.80 -0.49 -10.26
C GLY A 146 -24.90 0.41 -11.13
N ARG A 147 -24.65 1.66 -10.74
CA ARG A 147 -23.62 2.50 -11.38
C ARG A 147 -22.25 2.20 -10.78
N ASN A 148 -21.17 2.51 -11.50
CA ASN A 148 -19.81 2.40 -10.94
C ASN A 148 -19.67 3.27 -9.67
N ARG A 149 -19.07 2.73 -8.60
CA ARG A 149 -18.97 3.42 -7.30
C ARG A 149 -18.20 4.74 -7.38
N ALA A 150 -17.04 4.73 -8.05
CA ALA A 150 -16.21 5.92 -8.18
C ALA A 150 -16.92 7.01 -9.02
N GLU A 151 -17.59 6.62 -10.11
CA GLU A 151 -18.38 7.54 -10.93
C GLU A 151 -19.57 8.14 -10.18
N ALA A 152 -20.26 7.33 -9.38
CA ALA A 152 -21.39 7.79 -8.58
C ALA A 152 -20.97 8.78 -7.48
N ALA A 153 -19.83 8.55 -6.84
CA ALA A 153 -19.33 9.37 -5.73
C ALA A 153 -18.65 10.68 -6.17
N LEU A 154 -18.09 10.74 -7.39
CA LEU A 154 -17.28 11.87 -7.87
C LEU A 154 -17.96 13.24 -7.77
N PRO A 155 -19.25 13.42 -8.13
CA PRO A 155 -19.89 14.72 -8.08
C PRO A 155 -19.97 15.29 -6.66
N GLU A 156 -20.30 14.46 -5.67
CA GLU A 156 -20.38 14.90 -4.27
C GLU A 156 -18.98 15.13 -3.68
N LEU A 157 -18.00 14.29 -4.03
CA LEU A 157 -16.62 14.45 -3.60
C LEU A 157 -16.01 15.76 -4.14
N GLN A 158 -16.25 16.09 -5.42
CA GLN A 158 -15.74 17.32 -6.03
C GLN A 158 -16.28 18.59 -5.38
N LYS A 159 -17.52 18.56 -4.86
CA LYS A 159 -18.12 19.70 -4.13
C LYS A 159 -17.37 20.04 -2.86
N LEU A 160 -16.70 19.07 -2.22
CA LEU A 160 -15.93 19.32 -1.00
C LEU A 160 -14.76 20.27 -1.27
N ASN A 161 -14.11 20.13 -2.43
CA ASN A 161 -13.02 21.01 -2.81
C ASN A 161 -12.83 21.09 -4.34
N PRO A 162 -13.34 22.14 -5.00
CA PRO A 162 -13.20 22.33 -6.45
C PRO A 162 -11.76 22.51 -6.95
N ARG A 163 -10.78 22.70 -6.05
CA ARG A 163 -9.36 22.91 -6.40
C ARG A 163 -8.59 21.60 -6.56
N VAL A 164 -9.11 20.50 -6.00
CA VAL A 164 -8.50 19.17 -6.14
C VAL A 164 -8.93 18.57 -7.47
N GLN A 165 -7.97 18.07 -8.25
CA GLN A 165 -8.25 17.37 -9.49
C GLN A 165 -8.63 15.93 -9.19
N LEU A 166 -9.84 15.53 -9.58
CA LEU A 166 -10.34 14.18 -9.36
C LEU A 166 -10.42 13.42 -10.68
N TYR A 167 -9.87 12.21 -10.71
CA TYR A 167 -9.93 11.30 -11.85
C TYR A 167 -10.50 9.95 -11.43
N ILE A 168 -11.08 9.23 -12.40
CA ILE A 168 -11.63 7.89 -12.19
C ILE A 168 -10.95 6.91 -13.14
N ASP A 169 -10.66 5.73 -12.63
CA ASP A 169 -10.30 4.56 -13.40
C ASP A 169 -11.27 3.40 -13.09
N PRO A 170 -12.22 3.09 -14.00
CA PRO A 170 -13.25 2.09 -13.72
C PRO A 170 -12.77 0.63 -13.90
N ASN A 171 -11.48 0.42 -14.17
CA ASN A 171 -10.96 -0.91 -14.50
C ASN A 171 -10.42 -1.63 -13.26
N PRO A 172 -10.48 -2.98 -13.22
CA PRO A 172 -9.91 -3.74 -12.11
C PRO A 172 -8.41 -3.50 -11.93
N VAL A 173 -7.97 -3.35 -10.68
CA VAL A 173 -6.56 -3.13 -10.35
C VAL A 173 -5.65 -4.27 -10.82
N VAL A 174 -6.18 -5.50 -10.83
CA VAL A 174 -5.46 -6.71 -11.25
C VAL A 174 -5.06 -6.70 -12.73
N LEU A 175 -5.66 -5.83 -13.54
CA LEU A 175 -5.32 -5.67 -14.96
C LEU A 175 -4.26 -4.59 -15.21
N LYS A 176 -3.82 -3.88 -14.17
CA LYS A 176 -2.86 -2.79 -14.30
C LYS A 176 -1.43 -3.34 -14.36
N ASP A 177 -0.70 -2.88 -15.36
CA ASP A 177 0.74 -3.13 -15.43
C ASP A 177 1.45 -2.40 -14.27
N PRO A 178 2.53 -2.96 -13.68
CA PRO A 178 3.29 -2.29 -12.62
C PRO A 178 3.67 -0.84 -12.94
N VAL A 179 3.95 -0.49 -14.20
CA VAL A 179 4.29 0.86 -14.64
C VAL A 179 3.17 1.87 -14.36
N TYR A 180 1.91 1.43 -14.30
CA TYR A 180 0.77 2.28 -13.95
C TYR A 180 1.00 3.03 -12.62
N PHE A 181 1.53 2.31 -11.62
CA PHE A 181 1.74 2.85 -10.28
C PHE A 181 2.87 3.89 -10.22
N GLN A 182 3.75 3.96 -11.22
CA GLN A 182 4.88 4.89 -11.24
C GLN A 182 4.45 6.35 -11.21
N SER A 183 3.25 6.68 -11.69
CA SER A 183 2.77 8.07 -11.78
C SER A 183 2.30 8.68 -10.46
N PHE A 184 2.09 7.87 -9.43
CA PHE A 184 1.54 8.30 -8.13
C PHE A 184 2.63 8.42 -7.08
N ASP A 185 2.54 9.43 -6.21
CA ASP A 185 3.43 9.57 -5.06
C ASP A 185 3.08 8.58 -3.96
N ILE A 186 1.77 8.34 -3.78
CA ILE A 186 1.20 7.46 -2.76
C ILE A 186 0.07 6.64 -3.39
N VAL A 187 0.09 5.33 -3.13
CA VAL A 187 -0.97 4.39 -3.51
C VAL A 187 -1.62 3.85 -2.24
N ILE A 188 -2.95 3.92 -2.16
CA ILE A 188 -3.75 3.47 -1.02
C ILE A 188 -4.69 2.37 -1.52
N ALA A 189 -4.50 1.15 -1.05
CA ALA A 189 -5.36 0.01 -1.35
C ALA A 189 -6.36 -0.24 -0.22
N THR A 190 -7.66 -0.25 -0.54
CA THR A 190 -8.71 -0.56 0.43
C THR A 190 -9.42 -1.87 0.08
N ASP A 191 -9.65 -2.70 1.09
CA ASP A 191 -10.49 -3.91 1.03
C ASP A 191 -10.16 -4.87 -0.14
N LEU A 192 -8.88 -4.95 -0.52
CA LEU A 192 -8.37 -5.85 -1.55
C LEU A 192 -7.97 -7.22 -0.97
N MET A 193 -7.96 -8.23 -1.84
CA MET A 193 -7.42 -9.56 -1.53
C MET A 193 -5.92 -9.49 -1.22
N THR A 194 -5.44 -10.33 -0.29
CA THR A 194 -4.03 -10.42 0.14
C THR A 194 -3.03 -10.45 -1.01
N ASP A 195 -3.30 -11.26 -2.04
CA ASP A 195 -2.39 -11.44 -3.17
C ASP A 195 -2.32 -10.17 -4.03
N VAL A 196 -3.44 -9.45 -4.15
CA VAL A 196 -3.51 -8.17 -4.88
C VAL A 196 -2.81 -7.06 -4.09
N ILE A 197 -3.00 -7.00 -2.77
CA ILE A 197 -2.24 -6.09 -1.89
C ILE A 197 -0.74 -6.32 -2.08
N THR A 198 -0.31 -7.58 -2.06
CA THR A 198 1.09 -7.96 -2.24
C THR A 198 1.62 -7.54 -3.60
N LEU A 199 0.87 -7.78 -4.67
CA LEU A 199 1.22 -7.35 -6.04
C LEU A 199 1.39 -5.83 -6.12
N VAL A 200 0.39 -5.06 -5.69
CA VAL A 200 0.41 -3.59 -5.75
C VAL A 200 1.55 -3.04 -4.91
N ASN A 201 1.78 -3.58 -3.70
CA ASN A 201 2.88 -3.14 -2.85
C ASN A 201 4.25 -3.38 -3.52
N MET A 202 4.46 -4.55 -4.12
CA MET A 202 5.70 -4.84 -4.86
C MET A 202 5.87 -3.91 -6.07
N SER A 203 4.82 -3.65 -6.84
CA SER A 203 4.87 -2.69 -7.95
C SER A 203 5.21 -1.28 -7.46
N CYS A 204 4.63 -0.82 -6.35
CA CYS A 204 4.99 0.46 -5.75
C CYS A 204 6.47 0.50 -5.37
N ARG A 205 6.99 -0.56 -4.75
CA ARG A 205 8.42 -0.67 -4.38
C ARG A 205 9.36 -0.58 -5.57
N GLN A 206 9.01 -1.24 -6.69
CA GLN A 206 9.81 -1.20 -7.91
C GLN A 206 10.04 0.25 -8.40
N PHE A 207 9.04 1.12 -8.25
CA PHE A 207 9.09 2.52 -8.66
C PHE A 207 9.31 3.51 -7.52
N ASN A 208 9.72 3.03 -6.33
CA ASN A 208 9.94 3.84 -5.12
C ASN A 208 8.73 4.70 -4.74
N ARG A 209 7.52 4.12 -4.84
CA ARG A 209 6.26 4.75 -4.46
C ARG A 209 5.81 4.28 -3.09
N LYS A 210 5.23 5.19 -2.32
CA LYS A 210 4.71 4.90 -0.98
C LYS A 210 3.41 4.14 -1.11
N PHE A 211 3.21 3.17 -0.23
CA PHE A 211 2.06 2.28 -0.29
C PHE A 211 1.36 2.18 1.06
N TYR A 212 0.04 2.17 1.03
CA TYR A 212 -0.82 1.83 2.16
C TYR A 212 -1.78 0.72 1.77
N ALA A 213 -2.09 -0.17 2.72
CA ALA A 213 -3.23 -1.07 2.62
C ALA A 213 -4.11 -0.91 3.86
N ALA A 214 -5.42 -0.93 3.69
CA ALA A 214 -6.35 -0.88 4.80
C ALA A 214 -7.62 -1.67 4.48
N ALA A 215 -8.28 -2.20 5.50
CA ALA A 215 -9.57 -2.85 5.36
C ALA A 215 -10.37 -2.77 6.65
N THR A 216 -11.68 -2.93 6.54
CA THR A 216 -12.56 -3.04 7.70
C THR A 216 -13.34 -4.35 7.69
N HIS A 217 -13.52 -4.91 8.88
CA HIS A 217 -14.26 -6.14 9.15
C HIS A 217 -15.08 -5.90 10.41
N GLY A 218 -16.24 -5.26 10.24
CA GLY A 218 -17.20 -4.95 11.28
C GLY A 218 -16.57 -4.03 12.34
N MET A 219 -16.46 -4.54 13.56
CA MET A 219 -15.81 -3.86 14.68
C MET A 219 -14.27 -3.83 14.58
N TYR A 220 -13.67 -4.56 13.64
CA TYR A 220 -12.22 -4.65 13.49
C TYR A 220 -11.74 -3.99 12.20
N GLY A 221 -10.45 -3.66 12.14
CA GLY A 221 -9.82 -3.29 10.89
C GLY A 221 -8.32 -3.07 11.04
N TYR A 222 -7.67 -2.74 9.94
CA TYR A 222 -6.23 -2.51 9.94
C TYR A 222 -5.82 -1.40 8.98
N ILE A 223 -4.64 -0.83 9.26
CA ILE A 223 -3.87 -0.03 8.32
C ILE A 223 -2.46 -0.61 8.28
N PHE A 224 -1.91 -0.72 7.09
CA PHE A 224 -0.54 -1.08 6.82
C PHE A 224 0.12 0.04 6.01
N ALA A 225 1.38 0.34 6.31
CA ALA A 225 2.20 1.29 5.57
C ALA A 225 3.51 0.64 5.10
N ASP A 226 3.86 0.85 3.84
CA ASP A 226 5.18 0.62 3.30
C ASP A 226 5.66 1.86 2.54
N LEU A 227 6.53 2.64 3.20
CA LEU A 227 7.03 3.91 2.67
C LEU A 227 8.43 3.80 2.04
N GLY A 228 8.95 2.58 1.85
CA GLY A 228 10.32 2.41 1.37
C GLY A 228 11.36 2.85 2.40
N ILE A 229 12.22 3.78 1.98
CA ILE A 229 13.05 4.58 2.90
C ILE A 229 12.39 5.94 3.02
N HIS A 230 11.83 6.24 4.18
CA HIS A 230 11.20 7.51 4.44
C HIS A 230 12.09 8.41 5.30
N GLN A 231 12.14 9.70 4.96
CA GLN A 231 12.83 10.71 5.75
C GLN A 231 11.84 11.76 6.20
N PHE A 232 11.92 12.11 7.48
CA PHE A 232 11.10 13.12 8.12
C PHE A 232 11.91 13.85 9.19
N MET A 233 11.52 15.09 9.46
CA MET A 233 12.16 15.94 10.45
C MET A 233 11.21 16.14 11.63
N VAL A 234 11.73 16.04 12.85
CA VAL A 234 10.95 16.31 14.06
C VAL A 234 11.66 17.36 14.88
N GLU A 235 10.91 18.40 15.23
CA GLU A 235 11.32 19.42 16.20
C GLU A 235 11.09 18.88 17.61
N LYS A 236 12.15 18.82 18.42
CA LYS A 236 12.08 18.38 19.82
C LYS A 236 12.75 19.41 20.71
N PRO A 237 12.20 19.70 21.91
CA PRO A 237 12.93 20.48 22.89
C PRO A 237 14.24 19.76 23.23
N GLN A 238 15.32 20.52 23.38
CA GLN A 238 16.63 19.94 23.63
C GLN A 238 16.61 19.07 24.90
N SER A 239 17.08 17.82 24.75
CA SER A 239 17.12 16.82 25.81
C SER A 239 18.53 16.66 26.38
N ASN A 240 18.63 16.22 27.65
CA ASN A 240 19.91 15.91 28.29
C ASN A 240 20.68 14.79 27.55
N LYS A 241 19.97 13.89 26.86
CA LYS A 241 20.55 12.90 25.96
C LYS A 241 20.43 13.41 24.53
N ARG A 242 21.53 13.93 24.00
CA ARG A 242 21.59 14.44 22.62
C ARG A 242 21.69 13.28 21.65
N ALA A 243 20.79 13.25 20.67
CA ALA A 243 20.91 12.39 19.51
C ALA A 243 22.14 12.81 18.69
N LYS A 244 22.79 11.85 18.05
CA LYS A 244 23.91 12.07 17.14
C LYS A 244 23.59 11.44 15.80
N ALA A 245 24.13 12.02 14.73
CA ALA A 245 24.09 11.41 13.40
C ALA A 245 24.67 9.98 13.47
N GLY A 246 23.93 9.01 12.94
CA GLY A 246 24.25 7.59 13.00
C GLY A 246 23.64 6.82 14.17
N ASP A 247 23.02 7.49 15.15
CA ASP A 247 22.35 6.81 16.25
C ASP A 247 21.14 6.02 15.74
N MET A 248 21.00 4.77 16.18
CA MET A 248 19.81 3.95 15.93
C MET A 248 18.84 4.11 17.11
N GLU A 249 17.68 4.73 16.89
CA GLU A 249 16.63 4.86 17.91
C GLU A 249 15.80 3.57 18.04
N THR A 250 15.57 2.89 16.92
CA THR A 250 14.89 1.60 16.84
C THR A 250 15.64 0.71 15.85
N SER A 251 15.18 -0.53 15.63
CA SER A 251 15.74 -1.39 14.58
C SER A 251 15.54 -0.84 13.16
N THR A 252 14.67 0.16 12.98
CA THR A 252 14.27 0.70 11.67
C THR A 252 14.51 2.21 11.53
N ARG A 253 14.77 2.91 12.65
CA ARG A 253 14.96 4.36 12.70
C ARG A 253 16.40 4.73 13.00
N CYS A 254 17.00 5.48 12.09
CA CYS A 254 18.33 6.06 12.21
C CYS A 254 18.25 7.60 12.22
N VAL A 255 19.08 8.24 13.05
CA VAL A 255 19.28 9.69 13.05
C VAL A 255 20.24 10.06 11.92
N LEU A 256 19.78 10.88 10.96
CA LEU A 256 20.61 11.36 9.86
C LEU A 256 21.37 12.65 10.22
N SER A 257 20.65 13.63 10.76
CA SER A 257 21.22 14.92 11.17
C SER A 257 20.50 15.46 12.40
N VAL A 258 21.21 16.32 13.14
CA VAL A 258 20.69 17.06 14.29
C VAL A 258 21.16 18.48 14.15
N ASP A 259 20.23 19.39 13.94
CA ASP A 259 20.46 20.83 13.88
C ASP A 259 19.80 21.46 15.12
N SER A 260 20.44 22.46 15.73
CA SER A 260 19.87 23.12 16.93
C SER A 260 19.63 24.59 16.64
N GLU A 261 18.41 25.04 16.89
CA GLU A 261 18.04 26.46 16.81
C GLU A 261 17.76 27.01 18.20
N THR A 262 18.14 28.26 18.45
CA THR A 262 17.89 28.94 19.71
C THR A 262 16.95 30.12 19.47
N GLU A 263 15.74 30.04 20.00
CA GLU A 263 14.75 31.11 19.93
C GLU A 263 14.25 31.44 21.34
N SER A 264 14.35 32.70 21.75
CA SER A 264 13.80 33.21 23.02
C SER A 264 14.18 32.36 24.26
N ASP A 265 15.48 32.10 24.45
CA ASP A 265 16.07 31.27 25.52
C ASP A 265 15.69 29.77 25.53
N LYS A 266 14.99 29.29 24.49
CA LYS A 266 14.73 27.85 24.29
C LYS A 266 15.55 27.32 23.12
N VAL A 267 16.24 26.22 23.38
CA VAL A 267 16.97 25.48 22.34
C VAL A 267 16.10 24.32 21.87
N THR A 268 15.80 24.31 20.58
CA THR A 268 15.04 23.25 19.90
C THR A 268 15.97 22.50 18.98
N ASP A 269 15.98 21.17 19.08
CA ASP A 269 16.73 20.29 18.18
C ASP A 269 15.79 19.86 17.03
N MET A 270 16.17 20.18 15.80
CA MET A 270 15.58 19.65 14.57
C MET A 270 16.32 18.37 14.20
N ILE A 271 15.67 17.23 14.40
CA ILE A 271 16.27 15.92 14.14
C ILE A 271 15.68 15.36 12.86
N THR A 272 16.55 15.10 11.87
CA THR A 272 16.15 14.40 10.65
C THR A 272 16.35 12.90 10.84
N TYR A 273 15.27 12.15 10.67
CA TYR A 273 15.26 10.70 10.76
C TYR A 273 15.21 10.05 9.39
N ARG A 274 15.79 8.87 9.29
CA ARG A 274 15.53 7.89 8.24
C ARG A 274 14.86 6.68 8.85
N GLU A 275 13.73 6.29 8.27
CA GLU A 275 12.94 5.15 8.69
C GLU A 275 12.81 4.15 7.54
N THR A 276 13.13 2.89 7.81
CA THR A 276 13.05 1.80 6.82
C THR A 276 11.78 0.99 7.01
N TYR A 277 11.07 0.76 5.91
CA TYR A 277 9.85 -0.04 5.85
C TYR A 277 10.08 -1.40 5.21
N THR A 278 9.08 -2.28 5.36
CA THR A 278 9.09 -3.66 4.89
C THR A 278 7.84 -3.93 4.05
N LEU A 279 7.98 -4.77 3.02
CA LEU A 279 6.87 -5.25 2.19
C LEU A 279 5.78 -5.93 3.04
N PHE A 280 4.52 -5.78 2.62
CA PHE A 280 3.34 -6.35 3.27
C PHE A 280 3.49 -7.83 3.60
N GLN A 281 3.87 -8.64 2.59
CA GLN A 281 4.03 -10.09 2.76
C GLN A 281 5.10 -10.44 3.80
N LEU A 282 6.22 -9.72 3.81
CA LEU A 282 7.31 -9.94 4.77
C LEU A 282 6.89 -9.49 6.17
N ALA A 283 6.21 -8.35 6.30
CA ALA A 283 5.69 -7.85 7.58
C ALA A 283 4.64 -8.82 8.18
N ASN A 284 3.78 -9.41 7.34
CA ASN A 284 2.82 -10.43 7.74
C ASN A 284 3.48 -11.68 8.35
N MET A 285 4.66 -12.08 7.85
CA MET A 285 5.43 -13.22 8.37
C MET A 285 6.44 -12.85 9.46
N SER A 286 6.55 -11.57 9.80
CA SER A 286 7.59 -11.10 10.71
C SER A 286 7.29 -11.44 12.18
N PRO A 287 8.32 -11.67 13.01
CA PRO A 287 8.12 -11.86 14.44
C PRO A 287 7.69 -10.55 15.13
N LEU A 288 7.18 -10.67 16.36
CA LEU A 288 6.95 -9.50 17.21
C LEU A 288 8.27 -8.81 17.58
N PRO A 289 8.26 -7.48 17.76
CA PRO A 289 9.41 -6.75 18.29
C PRO A 289 9.91 -7.33 19.62
N SER A 290 11.23 -7.35 19.82
CA SER A 290 11.84 -7.88 21.03
C SER A 290 11.34 -7.19 22.31
N ARG A 291 10.99 -5.90 22.22
CA ARG A 291 10.39 -5.13 23.34
C ARG A 291 9.06 -5.71 23.82
N ASP A 292 8.29 -6.30 22.92
CA ASP A 292 6.97 -6.86 23.18
C ASP A 292 7.06 -8.32 23.66
N LYS A 293 8.11 -9.03 23.24
CA LYS A 293 8.46 -10.40 23.71
C LYS A 293 9.14 -10.45 25.08
N SER A 294 9.56 -9.33 25.64
CA SER A 294 10.43 -9.31 26.84
C SER A 294 9.84 -9.93 28.12
N THR A 295 8.51 -10.00 28.27
CA THR A 295 7.88 -10.61 29.46
C THR A 295 6.56 -11.27 29.10
N ARG A 296 6.18 -12.35 29.81
CA ARG A 296 4.86 -12.99 29.66
C ARG A 296 3.71 -11.99 29.79
N ARG A 297 3.81 -11.03 30.73
CA ARG A 297 2.79 -10.00 30.94
C ARG A 297 2.56 -9.10 29.72
N LYS A 298 3.61 -8.83 28.93
CA LYS A 298 3.47 -8.06 27.68
C LYS A 298 2.83 -8.91 26.59
N LEU A 299 3.26 -10.16 26.45
CA LEU A 299 2.65 -11.10 25.50
C LEU A 299 1.15 -11.28 25.77
N THR A 300 0.71 -11.36 27.04
CA THR A 300 -0.72 -11.45 27.39
C THR A 300 -1.54 -10.20 27.07
N ARG A 301 -0.88 -9.06 26.78
CA ARG A 301 -1.56 -7.81 26.40
C ARG A 301 -1.67 -7.64 24.88
N ILE A 302 -0.99 -8.47 24.11
CA ILE A 302 -1.07 -8.41 22.65
C ILE A 302 -2.43 -8.95 22.25
N SER A 303 -3.18 -8.15 21.50
CA SER A 303 -4.52 -8.54 21.08
C SER A 303 -4.45 -9.78 20.19
N PRO A 304 -5.31 -10.79 20.41
CA PRO A 304 -5.45 -11.94 19.51
C PRO A 304 -5.84 -11.52 18.08
N LEU A 305 -6.32 -10.29 17.89
CA LEU A 305 -6.62 -9.71 16.58
C LEU A 305 -5.44 -9.84 15.61
N LEU A 306 -4.20 -9.68 16.07
CA LEU A 306 -3.03 -9.85 15.20
C LEU A 306 -2.94 -11.29 14.67
N SER A 307 -3.18 -12.30 15.51
CA SER A 307 -3.21 -13.70 15.07
C SER A 307 -4.35 -13.96 14.09
N CYS A 308 -5.54 -13.41 14.35
CA CYS A 308 -6.71 -13.56 13.48
C CYS A 308 -6.54 -12.88 12.13
N MET A 309 -5.99 -11.66 12.08
CA MET A 309 -5.72 -10.95 10.82
C MET A 309 -4.69 -11.68 9.97
N ARG A 310 -3.59 -12.17 10.56
CA ARG A 310 -2.61 -13.00 9.83
C ARG A 310 -3.22 -14.29 9.30
N ALA A 311 -4.08 -14.92 10.09
CA ALA A 311 -4.79 -16.13 9.67
C ALA A 311 -5.80 -15.84 8.55
N LEU A 312 -6.44 -14.67 8.57
CA LEU A 312 -7.32 -14.23 7.50
C LEU A 312 -6.56 -14.05 6.19
N PHE A 313 -5.40 -13.40 6.23
CA PHE A 313 -4.57 -13.22 5.04
C PHE A 313 -4.14 -14.57 4.44
N ASP A 314 -3.67 -15.50 5.27
CA ASP A 314 -3.33 -16.87 4.84
C ASP A 314 -4.55 -17.65 4.31
N PHE A 315 -5.71 -17.47 4.94
CA PHE A 315 -6.95 -18.11 4.50
C PHE A 315 -7.34 -17.63 3.10
N GLN A 316 -7.27 -16.31 2.86
CA GLN A 316 -7.57 -15.71 1.56
C GLN A 316 -6.62 -16.24 0.48
N THR A 317 -5.31 -16.30 0.74
CA THR A 317 -4.35 -16.87 -0.21
C THR A 317 -4.62 -18.36 -0.49
N GLN A 318 -5.10 -19.13 0.50
CA GLN A 318 -5.47 -20.55 0.30
C GLN A 318 -6.84 -20.76 -0.35
N SER A 319 -7.69 -19.74 -0.37
CA SER A 319 -9.11 -19.84 -0.74
C SER A 319 -9.50 -18.89 -1.86
N GLU A 320 -8.56 -18.57 -2.76
CA GLU A 320 -8.77 -17.71 -3.94
C GLU A 320 -9.40 -16.35 -3.57
N GLY A 321 -8.94 -15.77 -2.47
CA GLY A 321 -9.33 -14.44 -2.00
C GLY A 321 -10.63 -14.38 -1.17
N ARG A 322 -11.41 -15.46 -1.09
CA ARG A 322 -12.69 -15.44 -0.35
C ARG A 322 -12.48 -15.34 1.17
N LEU A 323 -13.50 -14.82 1.85
CA LEU A 323 -13.57 -14.82 3.31
C LEU A 323 -14.05 -16.18 3.86
N PRO A 324 -13.68 -16.55 5.10
CA PRO A 324 -14.25 -17.68 5.81
C PRO A 324 -15.77 -17.58 5.93
N GLY A 325 -16.50 -18.59 5.46
CA GLY A 325 -17.94 -18.69 5.61
C GLY A 325 -18.36 -19.36 6.93
N PRO A 326 -19.66 -19.38 7.25
CA PRO A 326 -20.18 -19.99 8.47
C PRO A 326 -20.19 -21.54 8.44
N ASN A 327 -19.65 -22.16 7.38
CA ASN A 327 -19.64 -23.61 7.23
C ASN A 327 -18.54 -24.24 8.09
N ARG A 328 -18.75 -25.49 8.48
CA ARG A 328 -17.85 -26.21 9.39
C ARG A 328 -16.41 -26.30 8.87
N VAL A 329 -16.22 -26.48 7.56
CA VAL A 329 -14.89 -26.65 6.94
C VAL A 329 -14.07 -25.37 7.11
N ASP A 330 -14.67 -24.22 6.82
CA ASP A 330 -14.01 -22.92 6.94
C ASP A 330 -13.69 -22.58 8.40
N LEU A 331 -14.63 -22.83 9.31
CA LEU A 331 -14.43 -22.57 10.72
C LEU A 331 -13.29 -23.42 11.30
N GLU A 332 -13.21 -24.70 10.92
CA GLU A 332 -12.12 -25.60 11.31
C GLU A 332 -10.78 -25.15 10.72
N LEU A 333 -10.74 -24.80 9.42
CA LEU A 333 -9.53 -24.31 8.76
C LEU A 333 -9.04 -22.99 9.37
N PHE A 334 -9.92 -22.01 9.51
CA PHE A 334 -9.57 -20.71 10.09
C PHE A 334 -9.07 -20.84 11.53
N THR A 335 -9.74 -21.66 12.35
CA THR A 335 -9.30 -21.90 13.73
C THR A 335 -7.90 -22.52 13.77
N LYS A 336 -7.60 -23.45 12.86
CA LYS A 336 -6.27 -24.05 12.73
C LYS A 336 -5.22 -22.99 12.36
N LEU A 337 -5.51 -22.15 11.36
CA LEU A 337 -4.61 -21.08 10.93
C LEU A 337 -4.39 -20.05 12.05
N ALA A 338 -5.45 -19.61 12.73
CA ALA A 338 -5.36 -18.67 13.85
C ALA A 338 -4.49 -19.21 14.99
N LYS A 339 -4.67 -20.48 15.38
CA LYS A 339 -3.81 -21.14 16.37
C LYS A 339 -2.35 -21.23 15.91
N GLN A 340 -2.13 -21.57 14.64
CA GLN A 340 -0.78 -21.61 14.08
C GLN A 340 -0.11 -20.23 14.15
N LYS A 341 -0.79 -19.16 13.71
CA LYS A 341 -0.27 -17.78 13.78
C LYS A 341 -0.03 -17.32 15.21
N HIS A 342 -0.87 -17.75 16.14
CA HIS A 342 -0.70 -17.47 17.56
C HIS A 342 0.59 -18.08 18.14
N ILE A 343 0.88 -19.33 17.76
CA ILE A 343 2.11 -20.04 18.12
C ILE A 343 3.33 -19.39 17.45
N GLU A 344 3.26 -19.04 16.17
CA GLU A 344 4.33 -18.34 15.43
C GLU A 344 4.70 -16.99 16.07
N LEU A 345 3.70 -16.30 16.65
CA LEU A 345 3.89 -15.07 17.40
C LEU A 345 4.38 -15.29 18.85
N GLU A 346 4.53 -16.53 19.30
CA GLU A 346 4.90 -16.91 20.68
C GLU A 346 3.91 -16.39 21.74
N LEU A 347 2.63 -16.27 21.37
CA LEU A 347 1.59 -15.79 22.28
C LEU A 347 1.04 -16.93 23.18
N PRO A 348 0.64 -16.64 24.43
CA PRO A 348 0.09 -17.65 25.33
C PRO A 348 -1.28 -18.15 24.82
N GLU A 349 -1.44 -19.47 24.68
CA GLU A 349 -2.63 -20.12 24.13
C GLU A 349 -3.93 -19.65 24.80
N GLU A 350 -3.90 -19.34 26.09
CA GLU A 350 -5.06 -18.88 26.84
C GLU A 350 -5.63 -17.53 26.37
N THR A 351 -4.86 -16.74 25.60
CA THR A 351 -5.30 -15.44 25.10
C THR A 351 -6.17 -15.55 23.84
N LEU A 352 -6.02 -16.61 23.04
CA LEU A 352 -6.87 -16.87 21.87
C LEU A 352 -8.16 -17.58 22.27
N ARG A 353 -9.11 -16.81 22.82
CA ARG A 353 -10.40 -17.32 23.30
C ARG A 353 -11.36 -17.63 22.14
N ALA A 354 -12.15 -18.70 22.30
CA ALA A 354 -13.15 -19.10 21.30
C ALA A 354 -14.23 -18.04 21.04
N GLU A 355 -14.57 -17.24 22.06
CA GLU A 355 -15.50 -16.11 21.94
C GLU A 355 -14.95 -15.04 20.99
N PHE A 356 -13.67 -14.69 21.13
CA PHE A 356 -13.00 -13.72 20.25
C PHE A 356 -12.96 -14.21 18.80
N LEU A 357 -12.59 -15.48 18.58
CA LEU A 357 -12.61 -16.09 17.24
C LEU A 357 -14.00 -16.01 16.60
N ARG A 358 -15.06 -16.30 17.37
CA ARG A 358 -16.44 -16.22 16.88
C ARG A 358 -16.81 -14.79 16.53
N SER A 359 -16.52 -13.82 17.40
CA SER A 359 -16.81 -12.40 17.13
C SER A 359 -16.07 -11.92 15.88
N PHE A 360 -14.77 -12.21 15.77
CA PHE A 360 -13.97 -11.89 14.59
C PHE A 360 -14.60 -12.42 13.30
N LEU A 361 -14.95 -13.71 13.26
CA LEU A 361 -15.55 -14.35 12.08
C LEU A 361 -16.93 -13.78 11.73
N GLN A 362 -17.73 -13.40 12.71
CA GLN A 362 -19.05 -12.79 12.49
C GLN A 362 -18.98 -11.38 11.90
N ASN A 363 -17.86 -10.69 12.08
CA ASN A 363 -17.65 -9.32 11.61
C ASN A 363 -17.01 -9.25 10.21
N LEU A 364 -16.50 -10.36 9.66
CA LEU A 364 -15.79 -10.36 8.38
C LEU A 364 -16.65 -9.84 7.22
N GLY A 365 -16.04 -9.00 6.38
CA GLY A 365 -16.68 -8.42 5.19
C GLY A 365 -17.71 -7.32 5.47
N SER A 366 -18.01 -7.02 6.74
CA SER A 366 -18.94 -5.95 7.10
C SER A 366 -18.21 -4.61 7.25
N GLU A 367 -18.91 -3.50 6.99
CA GLU A 367 -18.42 -2.15 7.30
C GLU A 367 -19.35 -1.50 8.33
N ILE A 368 -18.78 -0.77 9.28
CA ILE A 368 -19.55 0.00 10.27
C ILE A 368 -19.04 1.43 10.27
N SER A 369 -19.95 2.40 10.12
CA SER A 369 -19.64 3.82 9.93
C SER A 369 -18.58 4.39 10.91
N PRO A 370 -18.64 4.15 12.24
CA PRO A 370 -17.64 4.68 13.16
C PRO A 370 -16.23 4.09 12.95
N VAL A 371 -16.14 2.82 12.53
CA VAL A 371 -14.86 2.13 12.28
C VAL A 371 -14.23 2.64 10.99
N VAL A 372 -15.01 2.78 9.93
CA VAL A 372 -14.52 3.36 8.66
C VAL A 372 -14.09 4.82 8.85
N ALA A 373 -14.82 5.60 9.65
CA ALA A 373 -14.46 6.98 9.97
C ALA A 373 -13.16 7.08 10.77
N PHE A 374 -12.98 6.22 11.79
CA PHE A 374 -11.75 6.17 12.57
C PHE A 374 -10.54 5.81 11.70
N LEU A 375 -10.62 4.69 10.95
CA LEU A 375 -9.52 4.21 10.14
C LEU A 375 -9.24 5.13 8.94
N GLY A 376 -10.28 5.63 8.27
CA GLY A 376 -10.13 6.55 7.15
C GLY A 376 -9.56 7.90 7.57
N GLY A 377 -9.95 8.42 8.75
CA GLY A 377 -9.35 9.61 9.36
C GLY A 377 -7.88 9.40 9.73
N PHE A 378 -7.55 8.29 10.39
CA PHE A 378 -6.17 7.98 10.77
C PHE A 378 -5.27 7.83 9.54
N LEU A 379 -5.69 7.05 8.54
CA LEU A 379 -4.91 6.81 7.33
C LEU A 379 -4.68 8.12 6.56
N ALA A 380 -5.73 8.91 6.34
CA ALA A 380 -5.60 10.18 5.63
C ALA A 380 -4.65 11.16 6.36
N GLN A 381 -4.71 11.19 7.70
CA GLN A 381 -3.76 12.00 8.48
C GLN A 381 -2.33 11.49 8.35
N ASP A 382 -2.10 10.17 8.35
CA ASP A 382 -0.77 9.60 8.16
C ASP A 382 -0.22 9.92 6.76
N VAL A 383 -1.07 9.87 5.73
CA VAL A 383 -0.73 10.30 4.36
C VAL A 383 -0.30 11.78 4.32
N ILE A 384 -1.04 12.66 5.00
CA ILE A 384 -0.69 14.09 5.12
C ILE A 384 0.67 14.25 5.82
N ASN A 385 0.91 13.50 6.90
CA ASN A 385 2.17 13.52 7.64
C ASN A 385 3.34 13.05 6.77
N VAL A 386 3.15 12.01 5.97
CA VAL A 386 4.15 11.47 5.03
C VAL A 386 4.44 12.40 3.86
N LEU A 387 3.48 13.20 3.42
CA LEU A 387 3.69 14.26 2.44
C LEU A 387 4.39 15.47 3.08
N GLY A 388 4.01 15.82 4.30
CA GLY A 388 4.59 16.95 5.04
C GLY A 388 6.04 16.72 5.50
N GLN A 389 6.37 15.48 5.87
CA GLN A 389 7.67 15.07 6.42
C GLN A 389 8.04 15.76 7.73
N LYS A 390 7.04 16.12 8.55
CA LYS A 390 7.21 16.82 9.83
C LYS A 390 6.85 16.00 11.07
N GLU A 391 6.25 14.82 10.88
CA GLU A 391 5.83 13.94 11.95
C GLU A 391 6.28 12.51 11.67
N PRO A 392 6.52 11.70 12.73
CA PRO A 392 6.80 10.29 12.55
C PRO A 392 5.56 9.56 12.01
N PRO A 393 5.65 8.91 10.83
CA PRO A 393 4.54 8.15 10.29
C PRO A 393 4.31 6.81 10.99
N LEU A 394 3.18 6.17 10.66
CA LEU A 394 2.85 4.81 11.05
C LEU A 394 3.97 3.84 10.69
N GLN A 395 4.37 2.96 11.62
CA GLN A 395 5.41 1.95 11.43
C GLN A 395 5.00 0.61 12.08
N ASN A 396 4.57 -0.40 11.33
CA ASN A 396 4.02 -0.32 9.97
C ASN A 396 2.59 -0.86 9.92
N PHE A 397 2.15 -1.58 10.95
CA PHE A 397 0.78 -2.07 11.09
C PHE A 397 0.08 -1.35 12.23
N LEU A 398 -1.16 -0.94 12.00
CA LEU A 398 -2.12 -0.54 13.01
C LEU A 398 -3.30 -1.50 12.95
N LEU A 399 -3.66 -2.10 14.08
CA LEU A 399 -4.87 -2.89 14.21
C LEU A 399 -5.85 -2.17 15.11
N PHE A 400 -7.07 -1.99 14.63
CA PHE A 400 -8.17 -1.43 15.40
C PHE A 400 -9.11 -2.53 15.87
N ASP A 401 -9.36 -2.53 17.17
CA ASP A 401 -10.32 -3.38 17.86
C ASP A 401 -11.41 -2.49 18.46
N GLY A 402 -12.59 -2.50 17.83
CA GLY A 402 -13.73 -1.70 18.25
C GLY A 402 -14.47 -2.28 19.45
N GLU A 403 -14.23 -3.54 19.84
CA GLU A 403 -14.80 -4.10 21.07
C GLU A 403 -14.07 -3.54 22.30
N ASP A 404 -12.75 -3.40 22.21
CA ASP A 404 -11.89 -2.83 23.25
C ASP A 404 -11.59 -1.33 23.05
N PHE A 405 -12.11 -0.72 21.98
CA PHE A 405 -11.81 0.66 21.53
C PHE A 405 -10.31 0.96 21.48
N ALA A 406 -9.52 0.00 21.00
CA ALA A 406 -8.07 0.05 21.02
C ALA A 406 -7.49 0.05 19.60
N ALA A 407 -6.60 1.00 19.33
CA ALA A 407 -5.78 1.02 18.12
C ALA A 407 -4.33 0.70 18.50
N THR A 408 -3.86 -0.50 18.17
CA THR A 408 -2.52 -0.97 18.54
C THR A 408 -1.60 -0.99 17.32
N GLN A 409 -0.46 -0.31 17.45
CA GLN A 409 0.57 -0.30 16.42
C GLN A 409 1.62 -1.40 16.65
N TYR A 410 1.94 -2.13 15.59
CA TYR A 410 2.99 -3.15 15.54
C TYR A 410 4.02 -2.78 14.47
N SER A 411 5.29 -2.71 14.86
CA SER A 411 6.42 -2.53 13.95
C SER A 411 6.94 -3.91 13.56
N LEU A 412 6.45 -4.44 12.45
CA LEU A 412 6.68 -5.82 12.02
C LEU A 412 7.71 -5.85 10.90
N HIS A 413 8.90 -6.36 11.22
CA HIS A 413 10.04 -6.43 10.30
C HIS A 413 10.75 -7.79 10.43
N PRO A 414 11.28 -8.35 9.32
CA PRO A 414 11.98 -9.62 9.36
C PRO A 414 13.27 -9.50 10.18
N HIS A 415 13.66 -10.60 10.82
CA HIS A 415 14.95 -10.71 11.50
C HIS A 415 16.04 -11.38 10.65
N ASN A 416 15.65 -12.07 9.57
CA ASN A 416 16.59 -12.83 8.75
C ASN A 416 17.25 -11.95 7.68
N ASP A 417 18.58 -11.98 7.60
CA ASP A 417 19.39 -11.26 6.61
C ASP A 417 18.93 -11.54 5.17
N ASP A 418 18.49 -12.77 4.86
CA ASP A 418 17.96 -13.11 3.53
C ASP A 418 16.67 -12.36 3.22
N ALA A 419 15.75 -12.25 4.19
CA ALA A 419 14.51 -11.50 4.03
C ALA A 419 14.77 -9.98 3.99
N VAL A 420 15.80 -9.51 4.70
CA VAL A 420 16.28 -8.12 4.62
C VAL A 420 16.89 -7.82 3.24
N SER A 421 17.58 -8.78 2.63
CA SER A 421 18.13 -8.65 1.28
C SER A 421 17.02 -8.51 0.23
N MET A 422 15.90 -9.23 0.38
CA MET A 422 14.71 -9.10 -0.49
C MET A 422 14.00 -7.74 -0.35
N MET A 423 14.28 -6.96 0.69
CA MET A 423 13.77 -5.58 0.80
C MET A 423 14.53 -4.59 -0.11
N SER A 424 15.65 -5.00 -0.71
CA SER A 424 16.52 -4.15 -1.53
C SER A 424 16.14 -4.23 -3.00
N THR A 425 15.05 -3.57 -3.40
CA THR A 425 14.80 -3.30 -4.82
C THR A 425 15.63 -2.08 -5.23
N ASN A 426 16.64 -2.28 -6.08
CA ASN A 426 17.55 -1.26 -6.68
C ASN A 426 18.97 -1.10 -6.05
N GLY A 427 19.47 -2.08 -5.30
CA GLY A 427 20.90 -2.14 -4.93
C GLY A 427 21.38 -1.08 -3.91
N LEU A 428 20.48 -0.29 -3.35
CA LEU A 428 20.77 0.55 -2.18
C LEU A 428 20.59 -0.29 -0.91
N PRO A 429 21.61 -0.43 -0.04
CA PRO A 429 21.44 -1.13 1.22
C PRO A 429 20.45 -0.37 2.11
N MET A 430 19.34 -1.04 2.46
CA MET A 430 18.22 -0.47 3.22
C MET A 430 18.51 -0.33 4.72
N MET A 431 19.59 -0.96 5.19
CA MET A 431 20.14 -0.80 6.55
C MET A 431 21.52 -0.16 6.43
N PRO A 432 21.90 0.79 7.29
CA PRO A 432 23.29 1.19 7.37
C PRO A 432 24.10 -0.03 7.79
N GLY A 433 24.83 -0.62 6.83
CA GLY A 433 25.86 -1.60 7.15
C GLY A 433 26.79 -0.99 8.19
N THR A 434 27.21 -1.77 9.19
CA THR A 434 28.33 -1.39 10.03
C THR A 434 29.46 -0.98 9.11
N MET A 435 29.86 0.29 9.17
CA MET A 435 30.98 0.81 8.38
C MET A 435 32.14 -0.18 8.54
N PRO A 436 32.67 -0.78 7.46
CA PRO A 436 33.87 -1.59 7.58
C PRO A 436 34.94 -0.69 8.20
N ALA A 437 35.58 -1.19 9.27
CA ALA A 437 36.66 -0.48 9.93
C ALA A 437 37.65 -0.02 8.86
N ALA A 438 37.91 1.30 8.81
CA ALA A 438 38.85 1.86 7.86
C ALA A 438 40.19 1.12 7.97
N ASP A 439 40.66 0.56 6.85
CA ASP A 439 41.98 -0.04 6.77
C ASP A 439 43.02 0.98 7.24
N PRO A 440 44.02 0.57 8.03
CA PRO A 440 45.04 1.48 8.52
C PRO A 440 45.81 2.07 7.34
N ILE A 441 45.83 3.40 7.28
CA ILE A 441 46.58 4.20 6.31
C ILE A 441 48.05 3.73 6.35
N PRO A 442 48.66 3.32 5.21
CA PRO A 442 50.06 2.97 5.20
C PRO A 442 50.89 4.23 5.40
N VAL A 443 51.65 4.25 6.49
CA VAL A 443 52.68 5.25 6.75
C VAL A 443 53.84 4.98 5.79
N ALA A 444 54.18 5.97 4.97
CA ALA A 444 55.37 5.98 4.13
C ALA A 444 56.64 6.29 4.96
#